data_AF-A0A9P1JU43-F1
#
_entry.id   AF-A0A9P1JU43-F1
#
_cell.length_a   1.000
_cell.length_b   1.000
_cell.length_c   1.000
_cell.angle_alpha   90.00
_cell.angle_beta   90.00
_cell.angle_gamma   90.00
#
_symmetry.space_group_name_H-M   'P 1'
#
loop_
_entity.id
_entity.type
_entity.pdbx_description
1 polymer ?
#
loop_
_entity_poly.entity_id
_entity_poly.type
_entity_poly.pdbx_seq_one_letter_code
_entity_poly.pdbx_strand_id
1 'polypeptide(L)'
;MRSIVVSILGSLLVLAVVPAEAETIKKNLFDDGYVVRDDTGRKVQTIEKNLFGGGYTVRDDTGRKVQTIEKNLFGGGYTVRDDTGRKVQTIEKNLFGSDYTVRDDKYRKVQTIEKNTFGEGYTVRDNRNR
;
A
#
# COMPACT_ATOMS: atom_id res chain seq x y z
N MET A 1 15.25 10.86 2.55
CA MET A 1 14.44 10.29 1.45
C MET A 1 14.45 8.79 1.69
N ARG A 2 13.31 8.16 2.01
CA ARG A 2 13.25 6.69 2.14
C ARG A 2 12.91 6.16 0.75
N SER A 3 13.67 5.20 0.25
CA SER A 3 13.38 4.49 -1.00
C SER A 3 13.35 3.02 -0.65
N ILE A 4 12.16 2.46 -0.49
CA ILE A 4 12.02 1.01 -0.37
C ILE A 4 12.02 0.49 -1.81
N VAL A 5 13.06 -0.24 -2.20
CA VAL A 5 13.09 -0.95 -3.48
C VAL A 5 12.29 -2.22 -3.30
N VAL A 6 11.03 -2.18 -3.73
CA VAL A 6 10.13 -3.32 -3.58
C VAL A 6 10.12 -4.09 -4.90
N SER A 7 10.75 -5.26 -4.90
CA SER A 7 10.97 -6.11 -6.08
C SER A 7 9.79 -7.02 -6.45
N ILE A 8 8.54 -6.62 -6.18
CA ILE A 8 7.36 -7.45 -6.51
C ILE A 8 6.66 -6.96 -7.79
N LEU A 9 6.34 -7.94 -8.63
CA LEU A 9 5.31 -7.98 -9.68
C LEU A 9 3.87 -7.77 -9.13
N GLY A 10 3.72 -6.91 -8.12
CA GLY A 10 2.50 -6.70 -7.36
C GLY A 10 1.80 -5.37 -7.63
N SER A 11 0.66 -5.21 -6.96
CA SER A 11 -0.17 -4.01 -7.01
C SER A 11 0.51 -2.84 -6.28
N LEU A 12 0.60 -1.66 -6.90
CA LEU A 12 1.24 -0.48 -6.28
C LEU A 12 0.63 -0.06 -4.94
N LEU A 13 -0.63 -0.42 -4.78
CA LEU A 13 -1.54 0.06 -3.75
C LEU A 13 -1.16 -0.40 -2.35
N VAL A 14 -0.55 -1.57 -2.24
CA VAL A 14 -0.13 -2.11 -0.93
C VAL A 14 0.98 -1.29 -0.30
N LEU A 15 1.75 -0.51 -1.07
CA LEU A 15 2.81 0.32 -0.52
C LEU A 15 2.30 1.50 0.32
N ALA A 16 1.05 1.91 0.15
CA ALA A 16 0.45 3.00 0.94
C ALA A 16 0.19 2.61 2.41
N VAL A 17 0.05 1.31 2.69
CA VAL A 17 -0.36 0.78 4.01
C VAL A 17 0.74 -0.01 4.72
N VAL A 18 1.92 -0.08 4.08
CA VAL A 18 3.08 -0.80 4.62
C VAL A 18 3.72 0.03 5.73
N PRO A 19 4.03 -0.59 6.88
CA PRO A 19 4.59 0.13 8.01
C PRO A 19 6.06 0.49 7.80
N ALA A 20 6.57 1.40 8.64
CA ALA A 20 7.89 1.99 8.47
C ALA A 20 9.04 0.99 8.65
N GLU A 21 8.81 -0.04 9.45
CA GLU A 21 9.72 -1.13 9.78
C GLU A 21 9.76 -2.22 8.70
N ALA A 22 8.94 -2.13 7.66
CA ALA A 22 8.94 -3.12 6.59
C ALA A 22 10.21 -3.06 5.75
N GLU A 23 10.86 -4.21 5.61
CA GLU A 23 11.98 -4.40 4.69
C GLU A 23 11.53 -5.15 3.43
N THR A 24 10.76 -6.23 3.60
CA THR A 24 10.35 -7.07 2.47
C THR A 24 8.85 -7.20 2.37
N ILE A 25 8.36 -7.19 1.12
CA ILE A 25 6.97 -7.47 0.79
C ILE A 25 7.00 -8.56 -0.27
N LYS A 26 6.41 -9.71 0.04
CA LYS A 26 6.36 -10.86 -0.87
C LYS A 26 4.91 -11.19 -1.17
N LYS A 27 4.59 -11.40 -2.46
CA LYS A 27 3.28 -11.94 -2.84
C LYS A 27 3.13 -13.31 -2.18
N ASN A 28 1.97 -13.58 -1.58
CA ASN A 28 1.68 -14.90 -1.08
C ASN A 28 1.54 -15.87 -2.27
N LEU A 29 1.96 -17.11 -2.07
CA LEU A 29 1.93 -18.13 -3.12
C LEU A 29 0.52 -18.73 -3.29
N PHE A 30 -0.27 -18.73 -2.22
CA PHE A 30 -1.55 -19.43 -2.13
C PHE A 30 -2.77 -18.51 -2.21
N ASP A 31 -2.57 -17.21 -2.08
CA ASP A 31 -3.60 -16.20 -2.29
C ASP A 31 -2.98 -15.00 -3.02
N ASP A 32 -3.82 -14.21 -3.68
CA ASP A 32 -3.39 -12.99 -4.38
C ASP A 32 -2.94 -11.86 -3.41
N GLY A 33 -2.72 -12.18 -2.13
CA GLY A 33 -2.27 -11.28 -1.09
C GLY A 33 -0.75 -11.17 -0.97
N TYR A 34 -0.30 -10.55 0.11
CA TYR A 34 1.10 -10.23 0.39
C TYR A 34 1.44 -10.45 1.86
N VAL A 35 2.69 -10.78 2.13
CA VAL A 35 3.28 -10.87 3.46
C VAL A 35 4.38 -9.83 3.59
N VAL A 36 4.30 -9.01 4.63
CA VAL A 36 5.30 -7.97 4.94
C VAL A 36 6.15 -8.43 6.12
N ARG A 37 7.47 -8.27 6.00
CA ARG A 37 8.43 -8.60 7.07
C ARG A 37 9.34 -7.42 7.36
N ASP A 38 9.74 -7.33 8.63
CA ASP A 38 10.80 -6.42 9.08
C ASP A 38 12.20 -6.94 8.70
N ASP A 39 13.22 -6.20 9.12
CA ASP A 39 14.64 -6.45 8.85
C ASP A 39 15.18 -7.72 9.52
N THR A 40 14.54 -8.15 10.60
CA THR A 40 14.82 -9.43 11.25
C THR A 40 14.14 -10.61 10.53
N GLY A 41 13.35 -10.34 9.49
CA GLY A 41 12.55 -11.35 8.78
C GLY A 41 11.28 -11.75 9.51
N ARG A 42 10.91 -11.07 10.60
CA ARG A 42 9.66 -11.33 11.32
C ARG A 42 8.49 -10.75 10.54
N LYS A 43 7.40 -11.53 10.44
CA LYS A 43 6.16 -11.08 9.82
C LYS A 43 5.56 -9.95 10.66
N VAL A 44 5.33 -8.79 10.05
CA VAL A 44 4.70 -7.63 10.70
C VAL A 44 3.28 -7.35 10.20
N GLN A 45 2.96 -7.83 9.00
CA GLN A 45 1.65 -7.57 8.38
C GLN A 45 1.33 -8.63 7.33
N THR A 46 0.03 -8.89 7.13
CA THR A 46 -0.49 -9.53 5.92
C THR A 46 -1.44 -8.60 5.20
N ILE A 47 -1.45 -8.67 3.87
CA ILE A 47 -2.35 -7.88 3.03
C ILE A 47 -3.09 -8.82 2.09
N GLU A 48 -4.36 -9.06 2.39
CA GLU A 48 -5.20 -10.05 1.73
C GLU A 48 -6.02 -9.36 0.65
N LYS A 49 -6.04 -9.89 -0.57
CA LYS A 49 -6.92 -9.35 -1.62
C LYS A 49 -8.37 -9.69 -1.31
N ASN A 50 -9.24 -8.68 -1.35
CA ASN A 50 -10.67 -8.90 -1.15
C ASN A 50 -11.26 -9.63 -2.36
N LEU A 51 -12.00 -10.72 -2.10
CA LEU A 51 -12.62 -11.56 -3.14
C LEU A 51 -13.63 -10.79 -4.01
N PHE A 52 -14.27 -9.77 -3.43
CA PHE A 52 -15.26 -8.93 -4.11
C PHE A 52 -14.84 -7.46 -4.04
N GLY A 53 -14.94 -6.73 -5.15
CA GLY A 53 -14.71 -5.28 -5.19
C GLY A 53 -13.29 -4.78 -5.47
N GLY A 54 -12.30 -5.69 -5.60
CA GLY A 54 -10.95 -5.33 -6.08
C GLY A 54 -10.10 -4.52 -5.09
N GLY A 55 -10.38 -4.65 -3.79
CA GLY A 55 -9.64 -4.03 -2.69
C GLY A 55 -8.73 -5.00 -1.93
N TYR A 56 -8.21 -4.54 -0.78
CA TYR A 56 -7.38 -5.35 0.13
C TYR A 56 -7.81 -5.17 1.59
N THR A 57 -7.59 -6.19 2.40
CA THR A 57 -7.69 -6.17 3.85
C THR A 57 -6.28 -6.29 4.43
N VAL A 58 -5.95 -5.43 5.37
CA VAL A 58 -4.64 -5.38 6.00
C VAL A 58 -4.76 -5.87 7.43
N ARG A 59 -3.92 -6.82 7.82
CA ARG A 59 -3.89 -7.38 9.17
C ARG A 59 -2.52 -7.25 9.80
N ASP A 60 -2.47 -7.02 11.11
CA ASP A 60 -1.24 -7.06 11.89
C ASP A 60 -0.68 -8.49 12.00
N ASP A 61 0.48 -8.63 12.65
CA ASP A 61 1.16 -9.91 12.85
C ASP A 61 0.33 -10.94 13.63
N THR A 62 -0.58 -10.47 14.50
CA THR A 62 -1.57 -11.26 15.25
C THR A 62 -2.80 -11.63 14.44
N GLY A 63 -2.96 -11.09 13.23
CA GLY A 63 -4.10 -11.34 12.34
C GLY A 63 -5.30 -10.42 12.59
N ARG A 64 -5.18 -9.40 13.45
CA ARG A 64 -6.23 -8.39 13.64
C ARG A 64 -6.27 -7.48 12.42
N LYS A 65 -7.47 -7.21 11.90
CA LYS A 65 -7.68 -6.21 10.85
C LYS A 65 -7.27 -4.84 11.38
N VAL A 66 -6.34 -4.18 10.68
CA VAL A 66 -5.90 -2.82 11.02
C VAL A 66 -6.36 -1.78 10.01
N GLN A 67 -6.49 -2.16 8.73
CA GLN A 67 -6.93 -1.27 7.65
C GLN A 67 -7.66 -2.03 6.54
N THR A 68 -8.43 -1.29 5.74
CA THR A 68 -8.95 -1.76 4.45
C THR A 68 -8.57 -0.79 3.34
N ILE A 69 -8.29 -1.31 2.16
CA ILE A 69 -8.10 -0.55 0.92
C ILE A 69 -9.28 -0.88 0.02
N GLU A 70 -10.09 0.12 -0.29
CA GLU A 70 -11.32 -0.01 -1.07
C GLU A 70 -11.15 0.69 -2.41
N LYS A 71 -11.48 0.03 -3.51
CA LYS A 71 -11.46 0.67 -4.83
C LYS A 71 -12.60 1.68 -4.91
N ASN A 72 -12.30 2.90 -5.34
CA ASN A 72 -13.31 3.93 -5.52
C ASN A 72 -14.18 3.58 -6.73
N LEU A 73 -15.50 3.76 -6.59
CA LEU A 73 -16.47 3.50 -7.65
C LEU A 73 -16.28 4.43 -8.87
N PHE A 74 -15.75 5.63 -8.65
CA PHE A 74 -15.52 6.65 -9.67
C PHE A 74 -14.08 7.17 -9.59
N GLY A 75 -13.46 7.47 -10.74
CA GLY A 75 -12.18 8.20 -10.80
C GLY A 75 -10.88 7.39 -10.64
N GLY A 76 -10.91 6.06 -10.65
CA GLY A 76 -9.70 5.23 -10.79
C GLY A 76 -8.73 5.22 -9.60
N GLY A 77 -9.20 5.58 -8.40
CA GLY A 77 -8.42 5.60 -7.14
C GLY A 77 -8.93 4.62 -6.08
N TYR A 78 -8.37 4.73 -4.88
CA TYR A 78 -8.70 3.88 -3.73
C TYR A 78 -8.81 4.70 -2.45
N THR A 79 -9.57 4.20 -1.50
CA THR A 79 -9.76 4.77 -0.16
C THR A 79 -9.16 3.80 0.86
N VAL A 80 -8.34 4.32 1.77
CA VAL A 80 -7.85 3.55 2.92
C VAL A 80 -8.69 3.91 4.13
N ARG A 81 -9.20 2.91 4.83
CA ARG A 81 -9.92 3.06 6.10
C ARG A 81 -9.16 2.38 7.24
N ASP A 82 -9.27 2.92 8.44
CA ASP A 82 -8.82 2.25 9.66
C ASP A 82 -9.76 1.07 10.02
N ASP A 83 -9.42 0.36 11.09
CA ASP A 83 -10.16 -0.80 11.59
C ASP A 83 -11.61 -0.48 11.98
N THR A 84 -11.87 0.76 12.40
CA THR A 84 -13.20 1.33 12.69
C THR A 84 -13.97 1.75 11.44
N GLY A 85 -13.34 1.74 10.27
CA GLY A 85 -13.96 2.12 9.00
C GLY A 85 -13.89 3.62 8.69
N ARG A 86 -13.17 4.42 9.49
CA ARG A 86 -12.97 5.83 9.18
C ARG A 86 -11.93 5.99 8.08
N LYS A 87 -12.19 6.88 7.12
CA LYS A 87 -11.24 7.23 6.06
C LYS A 87 -9.98 7.83 6.68
N VAL A 88 -8.82 7.24 6.40
CA VAL A 88 -7.52 7.76 6.85
C VAL A 88 -6.64 8.23 5.71
N GLN A 89 -6.82 7.67 4.50
CA GLN A 89 -6.07 8.09 3.32
C GLN A 89 -6.87 7.92 2.04
N THR A 90 -6.43 8.60 0.98
CA THR A 90 -6.90 8.41 -0.40
C THR A 90 -5.69 8.19 -1.30
N ILE A 91 -5.78 7.20 -2.18
CA ILE A 91 -4.75 6.85 -3.15
C ILE A 91 -5.29 7.20 -4.54
N GLU A 92 -4.72 8.23 -5.15
CA GLU A 92 -5.14 8.78 -6.43
C GLU A 92 -4.17 8.32 -7.51
N LYS A 93 -4.69 7.71 -8.58
CA LYS A 93 -3.87 7.41 -9.77
C LYS A 93 -3.64 8.71 -10.55
N ASN A 94 -2.40 9.01 -10.88
CA ASN A 94 -2.09 10.18 -11.71
C ASN A 94 -2.56 9.96 -13.15
N LEU A 95 -3.23 10.97 -13.74
CA LEU A 95 -3.85 10.90 -15.07
C LEU A 95 -2.85 10.63 -16.22
N PHE A 96 -1.63 11.14 -16.09
CA PHE A 96 -0.62 11.12 -17.15
C PHE A 96 0.55 10.17 -16.87
N GLY A 97 0.41 9.27 -15.88
CA GLY A 97 1.51 8.39 -15.46
C GLY A 97 1.04 7.06 -14.85
N SER A 98 2.02 6.21 -14.51
CA SER A 98 1.81 4.97 -13.75
C SER A 98 1.85 5.18 -12.23
N ASP A 99 2.05 6.43 -11.81
CA ASP A 99 2.32 6.81 -10.44
C ASP A 99 1.04 7.09 -9.66
N TYR A 100 1.13 6.94 -8.35
CA TYR A 100 0.02 7.18 -7.44
C TYR A 100 0.42 8.19 -6.38
N THR A 101 -0.52 9.05 -6.03
CA THR A 101 -0.39 10.02 -4.96
C THR A 101 -1.20 9.55 -3.77
N VAL A 102 -0.59 9.45 -2.60
CA VAL A 102 -1.29 9.15 -1.35
C VAL A 102 -1.51 10.45 -0.59
N ARG A 103 -2.75 10.69 -0.17
CA ARG A 103 -3.16 11.84 0.65
C ARG A 103 -3.72 11.38 1.98
N ASP A 104 -3.50 12.16 3.04
CA ASP A 104 -4.16 11.95 4.33
C ASP A 104 -5.65 12.35 4.31
N ASP A 105 -6.32 12.18 5.43
CA ASP A 105 -7.72 12.55 5.66
C ASP A 105 -8.00 14.06 5.47
N LYS A 106 -6.95 14.90 5.59
CA LYS A 106 -6.96 16.35 5.32
C LYS A 106 -6.52 16.70 3.91
N TYR A 107 -6.46 15.73 2.99
CA TYR A 107 -6.06 15.90 1.59
C TYR A 107 -4.61 16.37 1.36
N ARG A 108 -3.77 16.36 2.40
CA ARG A 108 -2.35 16.68 2.28
C ARG A 108 -1.63 15.49 1.67
N LYS A 109 -0.73 15.77 0.72
CA LYS A 109 0.09 14.75 0.07
C LYS A 109 1.07 14.16 1.08
N VAL A 110 0.93 12.87 1.38
CA VAL A 110 1.78 12.16 2.34
C VAL A 110 2.77 11.22 1.68
N GLN A 111 2.44 10.66 0.51
CA GLN A 111 3.38 9.81 -0.23
C GLN A 111 3.21 9.97 -1.74
N THR A 112 4.25 9.62 -2.48
CA THR A 112 4.21 9.40 -3.93
C THR A 112 4.80 8.04 -4.20
N ILE A 113 4.11 7.25 -5.01
CA ILE A 113 4.55 5.93 -5.37
C ILE A 113 4.74 5.92 -6.88
N GLU A 114 5.97 5.66 -7.30
CA GLU A 114 6.38 5.76 -8.69
C GLU A 114 6.88 4.41 -9.19
N LYS A 115 6.52 4.06 -10.42
CA LYS A 115 7.05 2.85 -11.07
C LYS A 115 8.45 3.12 -11.59
N ASN A 116 9.39 2.24 -11.27
CA ASN A 116 10.76 2.36 -11.76
C ASN A 116 10.78 2.16 -13.29
N THR A 117 11.40 3.09 -14.02
CA THR A 117 11.42 3.08 -15.49
C THR A 117 12.35 2.01 -16.07
N PHE A 118 13.43 1.65 -15.35
CA PHE A 118 14.49 0.77 -15.84
C PHE A 118 14.74 -0.47 -14.96
N GLY A 119 13.76 -0.88 -14.15
CA GLY A 119 13.87 -2.09 -13.32
C GLY A 119 12.52 -2.59 -12.82
N GLU A 120 12.47 -3.85 -12.36
CA GLU A 120 11.29 -4.38 -11.67
C GLU A 120 11.17 -3.72 -10.28
N GLY A 121 10.07 -3.00 -10.06
CA GLY A 121 9.73 -2.47 -8.74
C GLY A 121 9.25 -1.03 -8.73
N TYR A 122 9.09 -0.51 -7.53
CA TYR A 122 8.50 0.80 -7.27
C TYR A 122 9.33 1.58 -6.26
N THR A 123 9.29 2.90 -6.36
CA THR A 123 9.88 3.84 -5.40
C THR A 123 8.76 4.52 -4.63
N VAL A 124 8.76 4.38 -3.30
CA VAL A 124 7.85 5.13 -2.41
C VAL A 124 8.62 6.33 -1.85
N ARG A 125 8.11 7.54 -2.06
CA ARG A 125 8.62 8.77 -1.43
C ARG A 125 7.66 9.24 -0.34
N ASP A 126 8.12 9.20 0.90
CA ASP A 126 7.40 9.77 2.05
C ASP A 126 7.58 11.28 2.10
N ASN A 127 6.46 12.01 2.07
CA ASN A 127 6.38 13.46 2.11
C ASN A 127 5.94 14.01 3.47
N ARG A 128 5.70 13.16 4.48
CA ARG A 128 5.22 13.59 5.81
C ARG A 128 6.22 14.44 6.61
N ASN A 129 7.49 14.45 6.19
CA ASN A 129 8.59 15.15 6.88
C ASN A 129 9.20 16.28 6.02
N ARG A 130 8.44 16.87 5.09
CA ARG A 130 8.88 18.02 4.28
C ARG A 130 8.05 19.26 4.59
#